data_AF-A0A1J4KYC0-F1
#
_entry.id   AF-A0A1J4KYC0-F1
#
_cell.length_a   1.000
_cell.length_b   1.000
_cell.length_c   1.000
_cell.angle_alpha   90.00
_cell.angle_beta   90.00
_cell.angle_gamma   90.00
#
_symmetry.space_group_name_H-M   'P 1'
#
loop_
_entity.id
_entity.type
_entity.pdbx_description
1 polymer ?
#
loop_
_entity_poly.entity_id
_entity_poly.type
_entity_poly.pdbx_seq_one_letter_code
_entity_poly.pdbx_strand_id
1 'polypeptide(L)'
;MNHPFPYKAIIESDEFQLLLELEDALLNLSEDNFAITKAFITANLDQIGRHTLFRLITSIYLSRRQMLDIIIPLLETFDETGEFILHYAAFALGYFTQFQFLTSDFGNFQYLFEKLHDMGVINSDLLNSIYIPKYCIDTNTEIEDAIIHDDADKLIKLHSENTRIDVKNLETFDFKESNRLNEPKRLIDCAAFYGASKCFNFLLLSGAGLTKNLMRNAIHGQNVDIIHKVDDEIASFPRTQYNISETKIMEMKKSLLFYSDTENIAAVLHANEILEWLIDTKKS
;
A
#
# COMPACT_ATOMS: atom_id res chain seq x y z
N MET A 1 -2.32 33.89 -3.00
CA MET A 1 -0.86 34.01 -2.76
C MET A 1 -0.24 32.73 -3.27
N ASN A 2 0.33 32.75 -4.47
CA ASN A 2 1.12 31.63 -5.01
C ASN A 2 2.54 31.79 -4.47
N HIS A 3 2.78 31.33 -3.25
CA HIS A 3 4.13 30.89 -2.93
C HIS A 3 4.24 29.50 -3.57
N PRO A 4 5.05 29.29 -4.62
CA PRO A 4 5.42 27.94 -4.96
C PRO A 4 6.06 27.39 -3.69
N PHE A 5 5.43 26.39 -3.09
CA PHE A 5 6.10 25.55 -2.10
C PHE A 5 7.48 25.21 -2.72
N PRO A 6 8.60 25.28 -1.98
CA PRO A 6 9.94 25.05 -2.54
C PRO A 6 10.17 23.58 -2.96
N TYR A 7 9.10 22.88 -3.31
CA TYR A 7 9.02 21.49 -3.71
C TYR A 7 10.07 21.15 -4.76
N LYS A 8 10.23 21.99 -5.79
CA LYS A 8 11.22 21.73 -6.85
C LYS A 8 12.67 21.76 -6.35
N ALA A 9 13.02 22.69 -5.47
CA ALA A 9 14.36 22.78 -4.90
C ALA A 9 14.63 21.65 -3.89
N ILE A 10 13.59 21.12 -3.25
CA ILE A 10 13.67 19.97 -2.34
C ILE A 10 13.82 18.68 -3.15
N ILE A 11 13.08 18.50 -4.24
CA ILE A 11 13.18 17.31 -5.11
C ILE A 11 14.57 17.17 -5.73
N GLU A 12 15.18 18.29 -6.11
CA GLU A 12 16.51 18.32 -6.69
C GLU A 12 17.65 18.18 -5.65
N SER A 13 17.33 18.01 -4.36
CA SER A 13 18.34 17.89 -3.29
C SER A 13 18.88 16.46 -3.15
N ASP A 14 20.15 16.34 -2.81
CA ASP A 14 20.82 15.04 -2.59
C ASP A 14 20.13 14.24 -1.48
N GLU A 15 19.58 14.91 -0.45
CA GLU A 15 18.85 14.24 0.63
C GLU A 15 17.51 13.66 0.18
N PHE A 16 16.80 14.32 -0.73
CA PHE A 16 15.56 13.78 -1.28
C PHE A 16 15.84 12.61 -2.23
N GLN A 17 16.88 12.72 -3.06
CA GLN A 17 17.30 11.60 -3.91
C GLN A 17 17.70 10.38 -3.09
N LEU A 18 18.43 10.57 -1.98
CA LEU A 18 18.74 9.48 -1.05
C LEU A 18 17.48 8.85 -0.42
N LEU A 19 16.44 9.64 -0.17
CA LEU A 19 15.16 9.14 0.32
C LEU A 19 14.45 8.29 -0.73
N LEU A 20 14.45 8.71 -2.00
CA LEU A 20 13.88 7.95 -3.11
C LEU A 20 14.63 6.62 -3.32
N GLU A 21 15.95 6.64 -3.27
CA GLU A 21 16.78 5.42 -3.35
C GLU A 21 16.47 4.45 -2.19
N LEU A 22 16.27 4.96 -0.98
CA LEU A 22 15.86 4.12 0.15
C LEU A 22 14.46 3.53 -0.05
N GLU A 23 13.51 4.35 -0.50
CA GLU A 23 12.14 3.91 -0.77
C GLU A 23 12.12 2.78 -1.81
N ASP A 24 12.83 2.96 -2.93
CA ASP A 24 12.96 1.94 -3.97
C ASP A 24 13.64 0.66 -3.44
N ALA A 25 14.74 0.80 -2.71
CA ALA A 25 15.46 -0.33 -2.13
C ALA A 25 14.60 -1.15 -1.14
N LEU A 26 13.71 -0.47 -0.40
CA LEU A 26 12.76 -1.12 0.49
C LEU A 26 11.60 -1.74 -0.27
N LEU A 27 10.98 -1.04 -1.23
CA LEU A 27 9.85 -1.54 -2.03
C LEU A 27 10.21 -2.79 -2.83
N ASN A 28 11.46 -2.88 -3.29
CA ASN A 28 11.97 -4.02 -4.05
C ASN A 28 12.66 -5.07 -3.17
N LEU A 29 12.65 -4.93 -1.84
CA LEU A 29 13.31 -5.85 -0.93
C LEU A 29 12.84 -7.30 -1.15
N SER A 30 13.80 -8.17 -1.43
CA SER A 30 13.64 -9.60 -1.71
C SER A 30 14.87 -10.35 -1.22
N GLU A 31 14.81 -11.68 -1.18
CA GLU A 31 15.96 -12.49 -0.78
C GLU A 31 17.19 -12.24 -1.66
N ASP A 32 16.96 -12.00 -2.96
CA ASP A 32 18.02 -11.80 -3.96
C ASP A 32 18.80 -10.50 -3.76
N ASN A 33 18.13 -9.43 -3.30
CA ASN A 33 18.75 -8.12 -3.10
C ASN A 33 18.93 -7.72 -1.62
N PHE A 34 18.57 -8.61 -0.68
CA PHE A 34 18.64 -8.35 0.76
C PHE A 34 20.00 -7.81 1.21
N ALA A 35 21.09 -8.43 0.77
CA ALA A 35 22.45 -8.02 1.15
C ALA A 35 22.81 -6.63 0.62
N ILE A 36 22.34 -6.28 -0.57
CA ILE A 36 22.57 -4.98 -1.21
C ILE A 36 21.77 -3.90 -0.47
N THR A 37 20.47 -4.13 -0.23
CA THR A 37 19.62 -3.19 0.51
C THR A 37 20.13 -2.97 1.92
N LYS A 38 20.56 -4.03 2.62
CA LYS A 38 21.20 -3.91 3.94
C LYS A 38 22.44 -3.01 3.87
N ALA A 39 23.37 -3.28 2.94
CA ALA A 39 24.60 -2.51 2.83
C ALA A 39 24.33 -1.03 2.54
N PHE A 40 23.35 -0.75 1.66
CA PHE A 40 22.90 0.61 1.37
C PHE A 40 22.38 1.31 2.63
N ILE A 41 21.49 0.67 3.38
CA ILE A 41 20.94 1.24 4.63
C ILE A 41 22.07 1.46 5.64
N THR A 42 22.97 0.49 5.84
CA THR A 42 24.10 0.63 6.77
C THR A 42 24.97 1.83 6.43
N ALA A 43 25.27 2.04 5.14
CA ALA A 43 26.13 3.14 4.70
C ALA A 43 25.48 4.53 4.89
N ASN A 44 24.15 4.61 4.88
CA ASN A 44 23.42 5.87 4.84
C ASN A 44 22.55 6.15 6.06
N LEU A 45 22.49 5.24 7.04
CA LEU A 45 21.55 5.32 8.18
C LEU A 45 21.71 6.61 9.00
N ASP A 46 22.93 7.11 9.17
CA ASP A 46 23.20 8.33 9.92
C ASP A 46 22.67 9.58 9.20
N GLN A 47 22.73 9.60 7.86
CA GLN A 47 22.20 10.69 7.04
C GLN A 47 20.67 10.63 6.94
N ILE A 48 20.12 9.43 6.73
CA ILE A 48 18.68 9.18 6.58
C ILE A 48 17.94 9.39 7.91
N GLY A 49 18.55 8.91 9.00
CA GLY A 49 17.96 8.86 10.32
C GLY A 49 17.02 7.66 10.52
N ARG A 50 17.13 7.03 11.69
CA ARG A 50 16.34 5.82 12.05
C ARG A 50 14.83 6.04 11.96
N HIS A 51 14.36 7.22 12.36
CA HIS A 51 12.93 7.53 12.34
C HIS A 51 12.37 7.59 10.91
N THR A 52 13.15 8.08 9.94
CA THR A 52 12.77 8.09 8.52
C THR A 52 12.66 6.66 7.99
N LEU A 53 13.66 5.83 8.29
CA LEU A 53 13.66 4.41 7.95
C LEU A 53 12.43 3.69 8.54
N PHE A 54 12.16 3.86 9.84
CA PHE A 54 11.00 3.24 10.51
C PHE A 54 9.67 3.66 9.89
N ARG A 55 9.58 4.91 9.47
CA ARG A 55 8.38 5.45 8.82
C ARG A 55 8.15 4.83 7.45
N LEU A 56 9.19 4.74 6.62
CA LEU A 56 9.10 4.08 5.31
C LEU A 56 8.80 2.58 5.44
N ILE A 57 9.48 1.89 6.35
CA ILE A 57 9.21 0.46 6.60
C ILE A 57 7.77 0.25 7.03
N THR A 58 7.28 1.07 7.97
CA THR A 58 5.88 0.97 8.44
C THR A 58 4.89 1.27 7.32
N SER A 59 5.13 2.29 6.49
CA SER A 59 4.20 2.64 5.41
C SER A 59 4.15 1.61 4.30
N ILE A 60 5.30 1.05 3.90
CA ILE A 60 5.39 -0.03 2.90
C ILE A 60 4.71 -1.30 3.43
N TYR A 61 5.01 -1.68 4.68
CA TYR A 61 4.43 -2.87 5.31
C TYR A 61 2.89 -2.80 5.40
N LEU A 62 2.34 -1.61 5.69
CA LEU A 62 0.89 -1.44 5.76
C LEU A 62 0.17 -1.80 4.47
N SER A 63 0.85 -1.67 3.35
CA SER A 63 0.33 -1.98 2.03
C SER A 63 0.69 -3.38 1.56
N ARG A 64 1.79 -3.95 2.05
CA ARG A 64 2.37 -5.21 1.57
C ARG A 64 2.72 -6.13 2.74
N ARG A 65 1.70 -6.77 3.31
CA ARG A 65 1.84 -7.64 4.50
C ARG A 65 2.93 -8.70 4.34
N GLN A 66 3.05 -9.29 3.16
CA GLN A 66 4.03 -10.31 2.81
C GLN A 66 5.48 -9.85 3.00
N MET A 67 5.75 -8.54 2.97
CA MET A 67 7.09 -8.02 3.19
C MET A 67 7.54 -8.12 4.65
N LEU A 68 6.64 -8.40 5.60
CA LEU A 68 7.01 -8.55 7.00
C LEU A 68 8.02 -9.68 7.24
N ASP A 69 7.95 -10.72 6.42
CA ASP A 69 8.84 -11.88 6.55
C ASP A 69 10.28 -11.58 6.16
N ILE A 70 10.51 -10.51 5.38
CA ILE A 70 11.84 -10.05 5.03
C ILE A 70 12.26 -8.75 5.74
N ILE A 71 11.30 -7.88 6.09
CA ILE A 71 11.53 -6.65 6.84
C ILE A 71 12.03 -6.96 8.26
N ILE A 72 11.43 -7.93 8.95
CA ILE A 72 11.85 -8.28 10.31
C ILE A 72 13.32 -8.74 10.34
N PRO A 73 13.74 -9.72 9.51
CA PRO A 73 15.15 -10.08 9.40
C PRO A 73 16.07 -8.90 9.06
N LEU A 74 15.62 -7.98 8.19
CA LEU A 74 16.38 -6.77 7.88
C LEU A 74 16.60 -5.90 9.13
N LEU A 75 15.56 -5.66 9.92
CA LEU A 75 15.62 -4.89 11.16
C LEU A 75 16.55 -5.56 12.20
N GLU A 76 16.48 -6.88 12.33
CA GLU A 76 17.37 -7.65 13.22
C GLU A 76 18.84 -7.46 12.86
N THR A 77 19.17 -7.20 11.60
CA THR A 77 20.57 -6.97 11.20
C THR A 77 21.18 -5.69 11.76
N PHE A 78 20.36 -4.77 12.28
CA PHE A 78 20.78 -3.54 12.94
C PHE A 78 20.65 -3.62 14.47
N ASP A 79 20.23 -4.77 15.00
CA ASP A 79 19.78 -4.92 16.38
C ASP A 79 20.83 -5.62 17.27
N GLU A 80 22.07 -5.15 17.24
CA GLU A 80 23.17 -5.75 18.03
C GLU A 80 22.91 -5.74 19.55
N THR A 81 22.12 -4.78 20.03
CA THR A 81 21.84 -4.56 21.46
C THR A 81 20.40 -4.90 21.87
N GLY A 82 19.53 -5.27 20.93
CA GLY A 82 18.07 -5.41 21.18
C GLY A 82 17.30 -4.08 21.19
N GLU A 83 17.99 -2.93 21.10
CA GLU A 83 17.35 -1.63 21.18
C GLU A 83 16.74 -1.17 19.85
N PHE A 84 17.27 -1.60 18.71
CA PHE A 84 16.83 -1.12 17.40
C PHE A 84 15.41 -1.59 17.10
N ILE A 85 15.14 -2.89 17.29
CA ILE A 85 13.81 -3.45 17.08
C ILE A 85 12.81 -2.94 18.10
N LEU A 86 13.24 -2.70 19.34
CA LEU A 86 12.41 -2.11 20.39
C LEU A 86 12.00 -0.67 20.03
N HIS A 87 12.93 0.15 19.51
CA HIS A 87 12.61 1.48 19.04
C HIS A 87 11.68 1.46 17.82
N TYR A 88 11.85 0.50 16.91
CA TYR A 88 10.92 0.29 15.81
C TYR A 88 9.52 -0.08 16.32
N ALA A 89 9.40 -1.02 17.26
CA ALA A 89 8.13 -1.43 17.85
C ALA A 89 7.42 -0.24 18.54
N ALA A 90 8.17 0.57 19.30
CA ALA A 90 7.65 1.78 19.92
C ALA A 90 7.18 2.81 18.88
N PHE A 91 7.93 2.98 17.79
CA PHE A 91 7.54 3.82 16.67
C PHE A 91 6.25 3.31 16.01
N ALA A 92 6.18 2.02 15.67
CA ALA A 92 5.01 1.40 15.03
C ALA A 92 3.76 1.51 15.89
N LEU A 93 3.88 1.36 17.21
CA LEU A 93 2.78 1.57 18.15
C LEU A 93 2.35 3.04 18.19
N GLY A 94 3.30 3.98 18.26
CA GLY A 94 3.01 5.41 18.19
C GLY A 94 2.29 5.78 16.90
N TYR A 95 2.77 5.27 15.77
CA TYR A 95 2.15 5.43 14.45
C TYR A 95 0.73 4.86 14.45
N PHE A 96 0.55 3.62 14.89
CA PHE A 96 -0.78 3.01 15.02
C PHE A 96 -1.72 3.91 15.83
N THR A 97 -1.33 4.35 17.03
CA THR A 97 -2.21 5.17 17.88
C THR A 97 -2.59 6.51 17.28
N GLN A 98 -1.72 7.13 16.48
CA GLN A 98 -1.99 8.39 15.78
C GLN A 98 -2.94 8.20 14.60
N PHE A 99 -2.73 7.14 13.82
CA PHE A 99 -3.45 6.90 12.57
C PHE A 99 -4.64 5.92 12.75
N GLN A 100 -4.89 5.42 13.97
CA GLN A 100 -5.94 4.43 14.23
C GLN A 100 -7.37 4.88 13.85
N PHE A 101 -7.58 6.19 13.71
CA PHE A 101 -8.88 6.77 13.37
C PHE A 101 -9.00 7.12 11.87
N LEU A 102 -7.92 7.02 11.10
CA LEU A 102 -7.84 7.53 9.74
C LEU A 102 -7.99 6.46 8.66
N THR A 103 -7.76 5.19 8.98
CA THR A 103 -7.73 4.10 7.99
C THR A 103 -8.39 2.84 8.55
N SER A 104 -9.17 2.06 7.81
CA SER A 104 -9.69 0.75 8.27
C SER A 104 -8.63 -0.38 8.22
N ASP A 105 -7.37 -0.02 7.99
CA ASP A 105 -6.34 -0.87 7.41
C ASP A 105 -5.45 -1.57 8.47
N PHE A 106 -6.00 -1.77 9.67
CA PHE A 106 -5.28 -2.25 10.88
C PHE A 106 -4.98 -3.75 10.93
N GLY A 107 -5.49 -4.54 9.98
CA GLY A 107 -5.19 -5.98 9.94
C GLY A 107 -3.69 -6.27 9.89
N ASN A 108 -2.91 -5.41 9.23
CA ASN A 108 -1.46 -5.55 9.16
C ASN A 108 -0.79 -5.15 10.50
N PHE A 109 -1.29 -4.15 11.22
CA PHE A 109 -0.73 -3.82 12.54
C PHE A 109 -0.86 -4.97 13.54
N GLN A 110 -2.01 -5.67 13.57
CA GLN A 110 -2.19 -6.84 14.41
C GLN A 110 -1.09 -7.87 14.14
N TYR A 111 -0.88 -8.21 12.87
CA TYR A 111 0.11 -9.21 12.49
C TYR A 111 1.55 -8.80 12.83
N LEU A 112 1.88 -7.51 12.69
CA LEU A 112 3.16 -6.98 13.12
C LEU A 112 3.35 -7.12 14.64
N PHE A 113 2.35 -6.72 15.43
CA PHE A 113 2.44 -6.80 16.88
C PHE A 113 2.44 -8.23 17.40
N GLU A 114 1.70 -9.14 16.78
CA GLU A 114 1.80 -10.59 17.05
C GLU A 114 3.21 -11.10 16.78
N LYS A 115 3.81 -10.75 15.65
CA LYS A 115 5.19 -11.16 15.34
C LYS A 115 6.21 -10.58 16.33
N LEU A 116 6.05 -9.30 16.71
CA LEU A 116 6.89 -8.68 17.74
C LEU A 116 6.69 -9.30 19.12
N HIS A 117 5.48 -9.81 19.43
CA HIS A 117 5.19 -10.55 20.65
C HIS A 117 5.84 -11.93 20.64
N ASP A 118 5.74 -12.67 19.54
CA ASP A 118 6.40 -13.97 19.34
C ASP A 118 7.93 -13.87 19.47
N MET A 119 8.50 -12.75 19.03
CA MET A 119 9.92 -12.42 19.19
C MET A 119 10.29 -11.97 20.62
N GLY A 120 9.33 -11.77 21.51
CA GLY A 120 9.55 -11.28 22.88
C GLY A 120 9.88 -9.78 22.97
N VAL A 121 9.70 -9.01 21.90
CA VAL A 121 9.94 -7.55 21.87
C VAL A 121 8.85 -6.81 22.64
N ILE A 122 7.60 -7.29 22.55
CA ILE A 122 6.47 -6.78 23.34
C ILE A 122 5.85 -7.89 24.19
N ASN A 123 5.30 -7.53 25.34
CA ASN A 123 4.64 -8.49 26.23
C ASN A 123 3.13 -8.62 25.92
N SER A 124 2.51 -9.66 26.48
CA SER A 124 1.07 -9.93 26.28
C SER A 124 0.18 -8.80 26.80
N ASP A 125 0.58 -8.09 27.86
CA ASP A 125 -0.21 -6.98 28.41
C ASP A 125 -0.29 -5.82 27.41
N LEU A 126 0.84 -5.49 26.76
CA LEU A 126 0.90 -4.47 25.72
C LEU A 126 0.09 -4.92 24.50
N LEU A 127 0.29 -6.15 24.01
CA LEU A 127 -0.48 -6.69 22.88
C LEU A 127 -2.00 -6.63 23.15
N ASN A 128 -2.44 -7.04 24.35
CA ASN A 128 -3.85 -7.01 24.75
C ASN A 128 -4.41 -5.59 24.93
N SER A 129 -3.55 -4.59 25.16
CA SER A 129 -3.96 -3.18 25.27
C SER A 129 -4.19 -2.51 23.91
N ILE A 130 -3.65 -3.09 22.84
CA ILE A 130 -3.86 -2.61 21.48
C ILE A 130 -5.26 -3.06 21.06
N TYR A 131 -6.23 -2.14 21.15
CA TYR A 131 -7.58 -2.41 20.67
C TYR A 131 -7.59 -2.39 19.14
N ILE A 132 -7.49 -3.58 18.54
CA ILE A 132 -7.82 -3.77 17.14
C ILE A 132 -9.26 -4.26 17.08
N PRO A 133 -10.19 -3.51 16.46
CA PRO A 133 -11.58 -3.90 16.46
C PRO A 133 -11.78 -5.32 15.93
N LYS A 134 -12.62 -6.12 16.60
CA LYS A 134 -12.77 -7.56 16.35
C LYS A 134 -13.14 -7.92 14.89
N TYR A 135 -13.79 -7.01 14.16
CA TYR A 135 -14.09 -7.16 12.73
C TYR A 135 -12.86 -7.04 11.81
N CYS A 136 -11.72 -6.58 12.32
CA CYS A 136 -10.44 -6.65 11.63
C CYS A 136 -9.75 -8.02 11.80
N ILE A 137 -10.30 -8.91 12.64
CA ILE A 137 -9.69 -10.18 13.09
C ILE A 137 -10.35 -11.40 12.43
N ASP A 138 -11.40 -11.22 11.62
CA ASP A 138 -12.00 -12.35 10.90
C ASP A 138 -10.98 -13.01 9.97
N THR A 139 -10.99 -14.35 9.97
CA THR A 139 -10.11 -15.17 9.13
C THR A 139 -10.35 -14.82 7.68
N ASN A 140 -9.29 -14.42 6.99
CA ASN A 140 -9.32 -14.20 5.55
C ASN A 140 -9.90 -15.45 4.86
N THR A 141 -10.75 -15.24 3.86
CA THR A 141 -11.13 -16.29 2.92
C THR A 141 -9.92 -16.73 2.11
N GLU A 142 -9.97 -17.94 1.53
CA GLU A 142 -8.87 -18.45 0.70
C GLU A 142 -8.54 -17.55 -0.51
N ILE A 143 -9.54 -16.81 -1.01
CA ILE A 143 -9.41 -15.83 -2.10
C ILE A 143 -8.67 -14.58 -1.61
N GLU A 144 -9.04 -14.06 -0.43
CA GLU A 144 -8.35 -12.91 0.17
C GLU A 144 -6.91 -13.25 0.49
N ASP A 145 -6.64 -14.44 1.02
CA ASP A 145 -5.27 -14.91 1.23
C ASP A 145 -4.49 -15.01 -0.07
N ALA A 146 -5.10 -15.51 -1.15
CA ALA A 146 -4.44 -15.54 -2.45
C ALA A 146 -4.04 -14.14 -2.93
N ILE A 147 -4.92 -13.14 -2.75
CA ILE A 147 -4.61 -11.75 -3.13
C ILE A 147 -3.54 -11.13 -2.21
N ILE A 148 -3.68 -11.29 -0.89
CA ILE A 148 -2.74 -10.71 0.11
C ILE A 148 -1.31 -11.21 -0.12
N HIS A 149 -1.15 -12.45 -0.58
CA HIS A 149 0.15 -13.05 -0.87
C HIS A 149 0.55 -12.97 -2.35
N ASP A 150 -0.22 -12.27 -3.19
CA ASP A 150 -0.04 -12.20 -4.65
C ASP A 150 0.09 -13.57 -5.35
N ASP A 151 -0.63 -14.57 -4.84
CA ASP A 151 -0.69 -15.95 -5.35
C ASP A 151 -1.75 -16.08 -6.44
N ALA A 152 -1.38 -15.65 -7.64
CA ALA A 152 -2.26 -15.71 -8.81
C ALA A 152 -2.64 -17.15 -9.19
N ASP A 153 -1.77 -18.13 -8.97
CA ASP A 153 -2.04 -19.53 -9.31
C ASP A 153 -3.16 -20.10 -8.42
N LYS A 154 -3.10 -19.84 -7.12
CA LYS A 154 -4.19 -20.18 -6.18
C LYS A 154 -5.48 -19.44 -6.54
N LEU A 155 -5.40 -18.16 -6.88
CA LEU A 155 -6.56 -17.37 -7.28
C LEU A 155 -7.23 -17.92 -8.56
N ILE A 156 -6.43 -18.28 -9.57
CA ILE A 156 -6.89 -18.91 -10.82
C ILE A 156 -7.58 -20.24 -10.52
N LYS A 157 -6.96 -21.07 -9.68
CA LYS A 157 -7.53 -22.36 -9.28
C LYS A 157 -8.88 -22.18 -8.61
N LEU A 158 -8.97 -21.31 -7.60
CA LEU A 158 -10.20 -21.00 -6.88
C LEU A 158 -11.29 -20.48 -7.81
N HIS A 159 -10.95 -19.60 -8.76
CA HIS A 159 -11.86 -19.10 -9.78
C HIS A 159 -12.39 -20.22 -10.68
N SER A 160 -11.51 -21.13 -11.12
CA SER A 160 -11.90 -22.24 -12.02
C SER A 160 -12.79 -23.29 -11.35
N GLU A 161 -12.59 -23.54 -10.06
CA GLU A 161 -13.35 -24.52 -9.28
C GLU A 161 -14.70 -23.98 -8.79
N ASN A 162 -14.87 -22.65 -8.77
CA ASN A 162 -16.07 -21.99 -8.28
C ASN A 162 -16.64 -21.01 -9.33
N THR A 163 -17.50 -21.52 -10.22
CA THR A 163 -18.14 -20.74 -11.29
C THR A 163 -19.09 -19.63 -10.81
N ARG A 164 -19.29 -19.47 -9.49
CA ARG A 164 -20.01 -18.34 -8.89
C ARG A 164 -19.11 -17.11 -8.71
N ILE A 165 -17.81 -17.25 -8.94
CA ILE A 165 -16.86 -16.13 -8.93
C ILE A 165 -17.01 -15.38 -10.27
N ASP A 166 -17.99 -14.48 -10.36
CA ASP A 166 -18.10 -13.51 -11.47
C ASP A 166 -17.06 -12.39 -11.35
N VAL A 167 -15.88 -12.58 -11.94
CA VAL A 167 -14.76 -11.61 -11.93
C VAL A 167 -15.16 -10.21 -12.45
N LYS A 168 -16.24 -10.11 -13.23
CA LYS A 168 -16.71 -8.83 -13.80
C LYS A 168 -17.50 -7.99 -12.80
N ASN A 169 -18.20 -8.64 -11.85
CA ASN A 169 -19.06 -7.99 -10.86
C ASN A 169 -18.76 -8.45 -9.43
N LEU A 170 -17.65 -9.15 -9.17
CA LEU A 170 -17.37 -9.69 -7.85
C LEU A 170 -17.04 -8.57 -6.88
N GLU A 171 -18.08 -8.17 -6.16
CA GLU A 171 -18.03 -7.69 -4.80
C GLU A 171 -17.50 -8.83 -3.92
N THR A 172 -16.23 -8.77 -3.51
CA THR A 172 -15.78 -9.51 -2.31
C THR A 172 -16.31 -8.84 -1.07
N PHE A 173 -16.26 -9.65 0.00
CA PHE A 173 -17.01 -9.54 1.24
C PHE A 173 -18.38 -10.18 1.11
N ASP A 174 -18.49 -11.40 1.63
CA ASP A 174 -19.79 -11.92 2.00
C ASP A 174 -20.43 -10.86 2.90
N PHE A 175 -21.51 -10.23 2.42
CA PHE A 175 -22.21 -9.10 3.05
C PHE A 175 -22.59 -9.38 4.52
N LYS A 176 -22.59 -10.66 4.91
CA LYS A 176 -22.97 -11.10 6.25
C LYS A 176 -21.81 -11.28 7.23
N GLU A 177 -20.56 -11.40 6.78
CA GLU A 177 -19.46 -11.80 7.67
C GLU A 177 -18.22 -10.90 7.60
N SER A 178 -18.00 -10.14 6.52
CA SER A 178 -16.89 -9.17 6.50
C SER A 178 -17.38 -7.76 6.82
N ASN A 179 -17.16 -7.33 8.05
CA ASN A 179 -17.29 -5.94 8.50
C ASN A 179 -16.06 -5.09 8.10
N ARG A 180 -15.21 -5.57 7.17
CA ARG A 180 -13.95 -4.90 6.83
C ARG A 180 -14.10 -3.67 5.93
N LEU A 181 -15.31 -3.21 5.60
CA LEU A 181 -15.63 -1.85 5.15
C LEU A 181 -17.15 -1.77 4.87
N ASN A 182 -17.74 -0.59 5.05
CA ASN A 182 -19.16 -0.34 4.79
C ASN A 182 -19.56 -0.39 3.28
N GLU A 183 -18.72 -0.93 2.40
CA GLU A 183 -19.07 -1.25 1.00
C GLU A 183 -18.34 -2.54 0.57
N PRO A 184 -18.97 -3.38 -0.26
CA PRO A 184 -18.28 -4.51 -0.88
C PRO A 184 -17.04 -4.05 -1.66
N LYS A 185 -15.88 -4.68 -1.44
CA LYS A 185 -14.66 -4.38 -2.23
C LYS A 185 -14.63 -5.27 -3.44
N ARG A 186 -14.35 -4.74 -4.63
CA ARG A 186 -14.10 -5.62 -5.77
C ARG A 186 -12.77 -6.34 -5.61
N LEU A 187 -12.62 -7.57 -6.12
CA LEU A 187 -11.33 -8.29 -6.08
C LEU A 187 -10.17 -7.43 -6.61
N ILE A 188 -10.43 -6.68 -7.69
CA ILE A 188 -9.43 -5.81 -8.31
C ILE A 188 -9.04 -4.63 -7.41
N ASP A 189 -9.97 -4.12 -6.60
CA ASP A 189 -9.69 -3.10 -5.58
C ASP A 189 -8.81 -3.67 -4.47
N CYS A 190 -9.08 -4.89 -4.02
CA CYS A 190 -8.24 -5.59 -3.05
C CYS A 190 -6.83 -5.82 -3.60
N ALA A 191 -6.71 -6.31 -4.83
CA ALA A 191 -5.41 -6.55 -5.45
C ALA A 191 -4.61 -5.26 -5.64
N ALA A 192 -5.27 -4.16 -6.04
CA ALA A 192 -4.63 -2.85 -6.10
C ALA A 192 -4.17 -2.36 -4.71
N PHE A 193 -5.04 -2.49 -3.71
CA PHE A 193 -4.77 -2.07 -2.32
C PHE A 193 -3.55 -2.78 -1.71
N TYR A 194 -3.40 -4.07 -1.97
CA TYR A 194 -2.27 -4.88 -1.47
C TYR A 194 -1.03 -4.86 -2.39
N GLY A 195 -1.06 -4.10 -3.49
CA GLY A 195 0.03 -4.09 -4.47
C GLY A 195 0.25 -5.45 -5.16
N ALA A 196 -0.77 -6.33 -5.17
CA ALA A 196 -0.72 -7.71 -5.64
C ALA A 196 -0.77 -7.75 -7.18
N SER A 197 0.37 -7.49 -7.81
CA SER A 197 0.50 -7.29 -9.25
C SER A 197 0.06 -8.48 -10.10
N LYS A 198 0.37 -9.72 -9.68
CA LYS A 198 0.03 -10.94 -10.43
C LYS A 198 -1.47 -11.17 -10.37
N CYS A 199 -2.06 -11.08 -9.19
CA CYS A 199 -3.50 -11.17 -8.98
C CYS A 199 -4.24 -10.05 -9.71
N PHE A 200 -3.76 -8.81 -9.64
CA PHE A 200 -4.33 -7.66 -10.34
C PHE A 200 -4.38 -7.88 -11.86
N ASN A 201 -3.27 -8.33 -12.45
CA ASN A 201 -3.21 -8.61 -13.89
C ASN A 201 -4.19 -9.71 -14.31
N PHE A 202 -4.28 -10.80 -13.53
CA PHE A 202 -5.25 -11.86 -13.79
C PHE A 202 -6.69 -11.35 -13.76
N LEU A 203 -7.04 -10.55 -12.76
CA LEU A 203 -8.39 -9.99 -12.60
C LEU A 203 -8.74 -9.04 -13.76
N LEU A 204 -7.81 -8.16 -14.14
CA LEU A 204 -7.98 -7.23 -15.26
C LEU A 204 -8.17 -7.98 -16.58
N LEU A 205 -7.33 -8.99 -16.88
CA LEU A 205 -7.45 -9.84 -18.07
C LEU A 205 -8.76 -10.66 -18.10
N SER A 206 -9.28 -11.00 -16.92
CA SER A 206 -10.56 -11.69 -16.75
C SER A 206 -11.78 -10.75 -16.88
N GLY A 207 -11.55 -9.46 -17.14
CA GLY A 207 -12.57 -8.47 -17.41
C GLY A 207 -13.10 -7.73 -16.17
N ALA A 208 -12.35 -7.73 -15.06
CA ALA A 208 -12.66 -6.84 -13.94
C ALA A 208 -12.54 -5.38 -14.41
N GLY A 209 -13.62 -4.61 -14.25
CA GLY A 209 -13.69 -3.23 -14.72
C GLY A 209 -13.14 -2.21 -13.72
N LEU A 210 -12.91 -0.99 -14.20
CA LEU A 210 -12.56 0.17 -13.38
C LEU A 210 -13.59 0.42 -12.26
N THR A 211 -13.09 0.88 -11.12
CA THR A 211 -13.88 1.29 -9.95
C THR A 211 -13.50 2.71 -9.58
N LYS A 212 -14.41 3.45 -8.92
CA LYS A 212 -14.12 4.80 -8.40
C LYS A 212 -12.93 4.83 -7.42
N ASN A 213 -12.65 3.71 -6.75
CA ASN A 213 -11.62 3.62 -5.72
C ASN A 213 -10.31 3.02 -6.23
N LEU A 214 -10.26 2.55 -7.47
CA LEU A 214 -9.15 1.71 -7.94
C LEU A 214 -7.80 2.43 -7.92
N MET A 215 -7.76 3.69 -8.34
CA MET A 215 -6.55 4.52 -8.30
C MET A 215 -6.12 4.81 -6.86
N ARG A 216 -7.06 5.17 -5.98
CA ARG A 216 -6.82 5.31 -4.55
C ARG A 216 -6.21 4.05 -3.93
N ASN A 217 -6.74 2.88 -4.29
CA ASN A 217 -6.24 1.59 -3.82
C ASN A 217 -4.87 1.27 -4.42
N ALA A 218 -4.62 1.56 -5.70
CA ALA A 218 -3.33 1.35 -6.34
C ALA A 218 -2.20 2.18 -5.69
N ILE A 219 -2.49 3.45 -5.37
CA ILE A 219 -1.58 4.31 -4.61
C ILE A 219 -1.36 3.76 -3.21
N HIS A 220 -2.43 3.27 -2.56
CA HIS A 220 -2.28 2.60 -1.27
C HIS A 220 -1.33 1.41 -1.38
N GLY A 221 -1.44 0.57 -2.40
CA GLY A 221 -0.55 -0.58 -2.64
C GLY A 221 0.90 -0.22 -2.99
N GLN A 222 1.18 1.06 -3.29
CA GLN A 222 2.47 1.59 -3.71
C GLN A 222 3.12 0.77 -4.83
N ASN A 223 2.32 0.20 -5.73
CA ASN A 223 2.82 -0.57 -6.86
C ASN A 223 2.70 0.27 -8.14
N VAL A 224 3.82 0.82 -8.59
CA VAL A 224 3.89 1.76 -9.73
C VAL A 224 3.33 1.15 -11.02
N ASP A 225 3.56 -0.14 -11.26
CA ASP A 225 3.00 -0.84 -12.43
C ASP A 225 1.47 -0.88 -12.39
N ILE A 226 0.87 -1.12 -11.21
CA ILE A 226 -0.58 -1.09 -11.05
C ILE A 226 -1.10 0.34 -11.26
N ILE A 227 -0.44 1.34 -10.68
CA ILE A 227 -0.84 2.75 -10.80
C ILE A 227 -0.87 3.18 -12.28
N HIS A 228 0.18 2.88 -13.03
CA HIS A 228 0.24 3.21 -14.46
C HIS A 228 -0.81 2.45 -15.27
N LYS A 229 -1.03 1.15 -15.00
CA LYS A 229 -2.11 0.39 -15.65
C LYS A 229 -3.49 0.99 -15.39
N VAL A 230 -3.76 1.41 -14.15
CA VAL A 230 -5.03 2.06 -13.79
C VAL A 230 -5.16 3.42 -14.49
N ASP A 231 -4.09 4.21 -14.57
CA ASP A 231 -4.09 5.48 -15.31
C ASP A 231 -4.38 5.27 -16.80
N ASP A 232 -3.75 4.28 -17.43
CA ASP A 232 -3.98 3.93 -18.84
C ASP A 232 -5.44 3.52 -19.10
N GLU A 233 -6.03 2.71 -18.21
CA GLU A 233 -7.44 2.33 -18.28
C GLU A 233 -8.38 3.54 -18.09
N ILE A 234 -8.05 4.47 -17.18
CA ILE A 234 -8.82 5.72 -17.01
C ILE A 234 -8.72 6.61 -18.24
N ALA A 235 -7.53 6.69 -18.86
CA ALA A 235 -7.27 7.46 -20.06
C ALA A 235 -8.06 6.90 -21.26
N SER A 236 -8.10 5.57 -21.40
CA SER A 236 -8.83 4.87 -22.46
C SER A 236 -10.35 4.84 -22.25
N PHE A 237 -10.83 5.11 -21.03
CA PHE A 237 -12.26 5.17 -20.70
C PHE A 237 -13.01 6.10 -21.69
N PRO A 238 -14.06 5.63 -22.38
CA PRO A 238 -14.51 6.19 -23.66
C PRO A 238 -14.77 7.69 -23.62
N ARG A 239 -14.00 8.44 -24.42
CA ARG A 239 -14.19 9.87 -24.74
C ARG A 239 -15.31 10.09 -25.77
N THR A 240 -15.74 9.01 -26.40
CA THR A 240 -16.28 9.00 -27.76
C THR A 240 -17.77 9.28 -27.79
N GLN A 241 -18.17 10.54 -27.60
CA GLN A 241 -19.41 11.13 -28.16
C GLN A 241 -19.58 12.63 -27.88
N TYR A 242 -18.64 13.28 -27.20
CA TYR A 242 -18.87 14.58 -26.58
C TYR A 242 -18.18 15.75 -27.31
N ASN A 243 -18.84 16.91 -27.36
CA ASN A 243 -18.27 18.14 -27.92
C ASN A 243 -17.13 18.68 -27.04
N ILE A 244 -16.27 19.57 -27.56
CA ILE A 244 -15.06 20.11 -26.89
C ILE A 244 -15.33 20.65 -25.47
N SER A 245 -16.47 21.33 -25.24
CA SER A 245 -16.87 21.82 -23.91
C SER A 245 -17.23 20.68 -22.95
N GLU A 246 -17.85 19.63 -23.45
CA GLU A 246 -18.19 18.42 -22.68
C GLU A 246 -16.94 17.55 -22.44
N THR A 247 -15.95 17.57 -23.34
CA THR A 247 -14.65 16.91 -23.14
C THR A 247 -13.92 17.47 -21.92
N LYS A 248 -13.81 18.80 -21.80
CA LYS A 248 -13.18 19.43 -20.62
C LYS A 248 -13.92 19.13 -19.32
N ILE A 249 -15.26 19.18 -19.35
CA ILE A 249 -16.10 18.82 -18.20
C ILE A 249 -15.91 17.34 -17.84
N MET A 250 -15.78 16.46 -18.83
CA MET A 250 -15.55 15.03 -18.63
C MET A 250 -14.15 14.76 -18.07
N GLU A 251 -13.12 15.46 -18.53
CA GLU A 251 -11.77 15.36 -17.96
C GLU A 251 -11.73 15.84 -16.50
N MET A 252 -12.38 16.96 -16.19
CA MET A 252 -12.54 17.42 -14.80
C MET A 252 -13.32 16.42 -13.94
N LYS A 253 -14.39 15.82 -14.48
CA LYS A 253 -15.16 14.77 -13.77
C LYS A 253 -14.35 13.49 -13.57
N LYS A 254 -13.54 13.07 -14.55
CA LYS A 254 -12.63 11.91 -14.42
C LYS A 254 -11.58 12.16 -13.34
N SER A 255 -10.95 13.34 -13.36
CA SER A 255 -9.99 13.75 -12.32
C SER A 255 -10.65 13.72 -10.95
N LEU A 256 -11.81 14.36 -10.78
CA LEU A 256 -12.52 14.35 -9.50
C LEU A 256 -12.99 12.96 -9.06
N LEU A 257 -13.33 12.08 -10.01
CA LEU A 257 -13.88 10.76 -9.72
C LEU A 257 -12.81 9.74 -9.31
N PHE A 258 -11.63 9.77 -9.93
CA PHE A 258 -10.59 8.75 -9.73
C PHE A 258 -9.37 9.26 -8.96
N TYR A 259 -9.08 10.56 -9.00
CA TYR A 259 -7.88 11.14 -8.40
C TYR A 259 -8.16 11.95 -7.13
N SER A 260 -9.40 12.05 -6.66
CA SER A 260 -9.71 12.73 -5.40
C SER A 260 -8.94 12.11 -4.23
N ASP A 261 -8.28 12.96 -3.44
CA ASP A 261 -7.51 12.62 -2.24
C ASP A 261 -6.28 11.72 -2.46
N THR A 262 -5.90 11.46 -3.72
CA THR A 262 -4.76 10.61 -4.06
C THR A 262 -3.43 11.15 -3.53
N GLU A 263 -3.22 12.46 -3.54
CA GLU A 263 -1.99 13.07 -3.02
C GLU A 263 -1.93 13.00 -1.49
N ASN A 264 -3.07 13.12 -0.82
CA ASN A 264 -3.13 12.98 0.64
C ASN A 264 -2.72 11.58 1.05
N ILE A 265 -3.14 10.57 0.29
CA ILE A 265 -2.80 9.16 0.55
C ILE A 265 -1.33 8.91 0.27
N ALA A 266 -0.82 9.36 -0.89
CA ALA A 266 0.59 9.23 -1.22
C ALA A 266 1.48 9.92 -0.16
N ALA A 267 1.10 11.12 0.30
CA ALA A 267 1.82 11.85 1.33
C ALA A 267 1.79 11.14 2.70
N VAL A 268 0.64 10.58 3.11
CA VAL A 268 0.53 9.83 4.38
C VAL A 268 1.36 8.55 4.32
N LEU A 269 1.40 7.87 3.18
CA LEU A 269 2.17 6.64 2.98
C LEU A 269 3.65 6.90 2.70
N HIS A 270 4.09 8.15 2.66
CA HIS A 270 5.45 8.49 2.26
C HIS A 270 5.86 7.87 0.91
N ALA A 271 4.89 7.77 -0.01
CA ALA A 271 5.08 7.26 -1.36
C ALA A 271 5.61 8.40 -2.25
N ASN A 272 6.90 8.73 -2.11
CA ASN A 272 7.43 10.03 -2.56
C ASN A 272 7.47 10.13 -4.09
N GLU A 273 7.87 9.06 -4.77
CA GLU A 273 7.86 8.98 -6.24
C GLU A 273 6.44 9.13 -6.79
N ILE A 274 5.47 8.45 -6.16
CA ILE A 274 4.06 8.51 -6.56
C ILE A 274 3.49 9.92 -6.31
N LEU A 275 3.85 10.54 -5.19
CA LEU A 275 3.42 11.90 -4.87
C LEU A 275 3.96 12.92 -5.88
N GLU A 276 5.23 12.78 -6.27
CA GLU A 276 5.85 13.61 -7.31
C GLU A 276 5.12 13.44 -8.64
N TRP A 277 4.90 12.20 -9.09
CA TRP A 277 4.15 11.90 -10.30
C TRP A 277 2.74 12.51 -10.30
N LEU A 278 2.01 12.41 -9.18
CA LEU A 278 0.68 13.00 -9.05
C LEU A 278 0.70 14.53 -9.18
N ILE A 279 1.67 15.19 -8.54
CA ILE A 279 1.82 16.65 -8.59
C ILE A 279 2.16 17.12 -10.00
N ASP A 280 3.08 16.42 -10.68
CA ASP A 280 3.55 16.83 -12.01
C ASP A 280 2.56 16.54 -13.12
N THR A 281 1.82 15.43 -13.03
CA THR A 281 1.01 14.95 -14.15
C THR A 281 -0.49 15.17 -13.98
N LYS A 282 -1.00 15.33 -12.74
CA LYS A 282 -2.45 15.37 -12.47
C LYS A 282 -2.96 16.71 -11.93
N LYS A 283 -2.07 17.65 -11.57
CA LYS A 283 -2.41 18.99 -11.04
C LYS A 283 -2.29 20.16 -12.02
N SER A 284 -2.17 19.90 -13.33
CA SER A 284 -2.11 20.92 -14.39
C SER A 284 -3.48 21.47 -14.80
#